data_AF-A0A417TYZ9-F1
#
_entry.id   AF-A0A417TYZ9-F1
#
_cell.length_a   1.000
_cell.length_b   1.000
_cell.length_c   1.000
_cell.angle_alpha   90.00
_cell.angle_beta   90.00
_cell.angle_gamma   90.00
#
_symmetry.space_group_name_H-M   'P 1'
#
loop_
_entity.id
_entity.type
_entity.pdbx_description
1 polymer ?
#
loop_
_entity_poly.entity_id
_entity_poly.type
_entity_poly.pdbx_seq_one_letter_code
_entity_poly.pdbx_strand_id
1 'polypeptide(L)'
;METNDLAAKNFETYPDVAADIINVLIYEGLQRINKDSLQASPTETVYQGRENLRNQLEDVARYEMHDGRVTMQYLFANQTRRDSKMIFRKAGYVGSAYREQYDGKVKDVYPVVEIVLYWGEGSWKQNRSIYEMFQSRNYPG
;
A
#
# COMPACT_ATOMS: atom_id res chain seq x y z
N MET A 1 8.46 -16.98 5.41
CA MET A 1 7.80 -16.43 4.21
C MET A 1 7.45 -17.63 3.35
N GLU A 2 6.20 -17.78 2.91
CA GLU A 2 5.81 -18.90 2.05
C GLU A 2 6.28 -18.65 0.60
N THR A 3 6.53 -19.69 -0.18
CA THR A 3 7.10 -19.59 -1.54
C THR A 3 6.27 -18.70 -2.48
N ASN A 4 4.95 -18.70 -2.32
CA ASN A 4 4.03 -17.90 -3.14
C ASN A 4 4.18 -16.39 -2.91
N ASP A 5 4.42 -15.99 -1.66
CA ASP A 5 4.64 -14.60 -1.25
C ASP A 5 5.94 -14.05 -1.87
N LEU A 6 6.99 -14.87 -1.89
CA LEU A 6 8.28 -14.52 -2.50
C LEU A 6 8.18 -14.38 -4.04
N ALA A 7 7.40 -15.27 -4.69
CA ALA A 7 7.20 -15.20 -6.13
C ALA A 7 6.36 -13.99 -6.55
N ALA A 8 5.24 -13.73 -5.86
CA ALA A 8 4.37 -12.58 -6.12
C ALA A 8 5.11 -11.25 -5.95
N LYS A 9 5.85 -11.11 -4.84
CA LYS A 9 6.73 -9.97 -4.61
C LYS A 9 7.69 -9.73 -5.78
N ASN A 10 8.35 -10.77 -6.27
CA ASN A 10 9.25 -10.62 -7.41
C ASN A 10 8.50 -10.15 -8.67
N PHE A 11 7.28 -10.61 -8.91
CA PHE A 11 6.51 -10.15 -10.07
C PHE A 11 6.05 -8.70 -9.96
N GLU A 12 5.59 -8.26 -8.80
CA GLU A 12 5.15 -6.87 -8.57
C GLU A 12 6.30 -5.85 -8.70
N THR A 13 7.56 -6.30 -8.56
CA THR A 13 8.73 -5.47 -8.86
C THR A 13 8.96 -5.20 -10.36
N TYR A 14 8.19 -5.81 -11.26
CA TYR A 14 8.17 -5.41 -12.67
C TYR A 14 7.11 -4.31 -12.88
N PRO A 15 7.48 -3.15 -13.49
CA PRO A 15 6.56 -2.04 -13.66
C PRO A 15 5.30 -2.35 -14.49
N ASP A 16 5.38 -3.26 -15.46
CA ASP A 16 4.24 -3.72 -16.26
C ASP A 16 3.24 -4.51 -15.43
N VAL A 17 3.72 -5.48 -14.63
CA VAL A 17 2.87 -6.23 -13.71
C VAL A 17 2.21 -5.30 -12.69
N ALA A 18 2.96 -4.35 -12.12
CA ALA A 18 2.42 -3.37 -11.19
C ALA A 18 1.33 -2.49 -11.85
N ALA A 19 1.56 -2.01 -13.06
CA ALA A 19 0.58 -1.22 -13.82
C ALA A 19 -0.69 -2.03 -14.10
N ASP A 20 -0.57 -3.31 -14.49
CA ASP A 20 -1.72 -4.19 -14.72
C ASP A 20 -2.54 -4.41 -13.46
N ILE A 21 -1.88 -4.67 -12.32
CA ILE A 21 -2.56 -4.83 -11.02
C ILE A 21 -3.34 -3.54 -10.67
N ILE A 22 -2.73 -2.37 -10.82
CA ILE A 22 -3.39 -1.09 -10.50
C ILE A 22 -4.56 -0.85 -11.46
N ASN A 23 -4.35 -1.04 -12.77
CA ASN A 23 -5.40 -0.86 -13.78
C ASN A 23 -6.61 -1.76 -13.51
N VAL A 24 -6.39 -3.00 -13.11
CA VAL A 24 -7.49 -3.93 -12.79
C VAL A 24 -8.16 -3.58 -11.45
N LEU A 25 -7.39 -3.42 -10.37
CA LEU A 25 -7.95 -3.32 -9.03
C LEU A 25 -8.49 -1.93 -8.68
N ILE A 26 -7.89 -0.88 -9.22
CA ILE A 26 -8.22 0.52 -8.89
C ILE A 26 -9.03 1.18 -10.00
N TYR A 27 -8.72 0.86 -11.26
CA TYR A 27 -9.36 1.47 -12.43
C TYR A 27 -10.31 0.51 -13.19
N GLU A 28 -10.72 -0.57 -12.54
CA GLU A 28 -11.75 -1.51 -13.05
C GLU A 28 -11.40 -2.09 -14.45
N GLY A 29 -10.12 -2.30 -14.71
CA GLY A 29 -9.60 -2.84 -15.98
C GLY A 29 -9.30 -1.78 -17.05
N LEU A 30 -9.58 -0.50 -16.78
CA LEU A 30 -9.21 0.58 -17.70
C LEU A 30 -7.70 0.81 -17.66
N GLN A 31 -7.10 0.91 -18.85
CA GLN A 31 -5.67 1.18 -19.02
C GLN A 31 -5.36 2.65 -18.72
N ARG A 32 -5.16 2.98 -17.44
CA ARG A 32 -4.86 4.33 -16.94
C ARG A 32 -3.39 4.51 -16.61
N ILE A 33 -2.79 3.51 -15.98
CA ILE A 33 -1.39 3.48 -15.59
C ILE A 33 -0.57 2.88 -16.71
N ASN A 34 0.50 3.59 -17.07
CA ASN A 34 1.53 3.11 -17.96
C ASN A 34 2.72 2.63 -17.14
N LYS A 35 3.29 1.46 -17.46
CA LYS A 35 4.50 0.97 -16.80
C LYS A 35 5.66 1.97 -16.81
N ASP A 36 5.77 2.77 -17.87
CA ASP A 36 6.87 3.73 -18.07
C ASP A 36 6.70 4.98 -17.18
N SER A 37 5.50 5.21 -16.63
CA SER A 37 5.27 6.27 -15.64
C SER A 37 5.56 5.81 -14.20
N LEU A 38 5.85 4.52 -13.97
CA LEU A 38 6.11 4.00 -12.62
C LEU A 38 7.60 3.99 -12.29
N GLN A 39 7.96 4.64 -11.18
CA GLN A 39 9.30 4.59 -10.58
C GLN A 39 9.27 3.90 -9.23
N ALA A 40 10.37 3.26 -8.84
CA ALA A 40 10.47 2.67 -7.50
C ALA A 40 10.45 3.79 -6.43
N SER A 41 9.68 3.57 -5.37
CA SER A 41 9.74 4.40 -4.15
C SER A 41 10.28 3.57 -2.98
N PRO A 42 10.73 4.22 -1.89
CA PRO A 42 11.16 3.50 -0.70
C PRO A 42 10.07 2.55 -0.19
N THR A 43 10.44 1.29 0.06
CA THR A 43 9.57 0.27 0.66
C THR A 43 9.72 0.20 2.18
N GLU A 44 10.79 0.78 2.71
CA GLU A 44 11.01 0.90 4.14
C GLU A 44 10.97 2.38 4.55
N THR A 45 10.12 2.70 5.51
CA THR A 45 10.13 4.01 6.17
C THR A 45 10.24 3.81 7.67
N VAL A 46 10.98 4.70 8.32
CA VAL A 46 11.19 4.66 9.77
C VAL A 46 10.37 5.78 10.40
N TYR A 47 9.55 5.45 11.40
CA TYR A 47 8.82 6.44 12.18
C TYR A 47 9.11 6.30 13.67
N GLN A 48 8.96 7.41 14.39
CA GLN A 48 9.12 7.44 15.84
C GLN A 48 7.91 6.78 16.52
N GLY A 49 8.13 5.63 17.16
CA GLY A 49 7.15 5.02 18.06
C GLY A 49 7.22 5.63 19.46
N ARG A 50 6.38 5.11 20.38
CA ARG A 50 6.30 5.60 21.77
C ARG A 50 7.63 5.54 22.54
N GLU A 51 8.42 4.49 22.30
CA GLU A 51 9.69 4.26 23.01
C GLU A 51 10.87 4.00 22.07
N ASN A 52 10.60 3.50 20.85
CA ASN A 52 11.62 3.10 19.88
C ASN A 52 11.21 3.49 18.46
N LEU A 53 12.20 3.61 17.57
CA LEU A 53 11.98 3.67 16.12
C LEU A 53 11.28 2.39 15.65
N ARG A 54 10.34 2.53 14.72
CA ARG A 54 9.62 1.43 14.10
C ARG A 54 9.73 1.52 12.58
N ASN A 55 9.86 0.36 11.94
CA ASN A 55 9.93 0.26 10.49
C ASN A 55 8.53 -0.06 9.94
N GLN A 56 8.15 0.66 8.89
CA GLN A 56 7.06 0.29 7.99
C GLN A 56 7.72 -0.44 6.83
N LEU A 57 7.19 -1.59 6.49
CA LEU A 57 7.75 -2.44 5.45
C LEU A 57 6.64 -2.77 4.46
N GLU A 58 6.78 -2.23 3.26
CA GLU A 58 6.05 -2.66 2.08
C GLU A 58 6.85 -3.69 1.29
N ASP A 59 6.15 -4.53 0.54
CA ASP A 59 6.81 -5.48 -0.35
C ASP A 59 7.27 -4.79 -1.63
N VAL A 60 6.43 -3.93 -2.18
CA VAL A 60 6.73 -3.07 -3.34
C VAL A 60 6.14 -1.68 -3.10
N ALA A 61 6.84 -0.65 -3.53
CA ALA A 61 6.34 0.72 -3.47
C ALA A 61 6.75 1.47 -4.74
N ARG A 62 5.81 2.23 -5.30
CA ARG A 62 5.97 2.93 -6.59
C ARG A 62 5.48 4.36 -6.52
N TYR A 63 6.19 5.26 -7.17
CA TYR A 63 5.66 6.56 -7.57
C TYR A 63 5.14 6.49 -9.00
N GLU A 64 4.01 7.15 -9.24
CA GLU A 64 3.56 7.50 -10.58
C GLU A 64 4.05 8.90 -10.94
N MET A 65 4.74 9.00 -12.06
CA MET A 65 5.42 10.20 -12.51
C MET A 65 4.78 10.74 -13.79
N HIS A 66 4.39 12.02 -13.76
CA HIS A 66 3.98 12.77 -14.94
C HIS A 66 4.67 14.13 -14.94
N ASP A 67 5.24 14.52 -16.08
CA ASP A 67 5.99 15.79 -16.25
C ASP A 67 7.04 16.04 -15.15
N GLY A 68 7.71 14.96 -14.72
CA GLY A 68 8.76 15.02 -13.70
C GLY A 68 8.28 15.26 -12.27
N ARG A 69 6.98 15.12 -12.01
CA ARG A 69 6.37 15.24 -10.68
C ARG A 69 5.75 13.93 -10.23
N VAL A 70 5.78 13.69 -8.92
CA VAL A 70 5.01 12.60 -8.32
C VAL A 70 3.54 12.99 -8.32
N THR A 71 2.70 12.13 -8.88
CA THR A 71 1.23 12.32 -8.96
C THR A 71 0.46 11.35 -8.09
N MET A 72 1.05 10.19 -7.77
CA MET A 72 0.51 9.17 -6.90
C MET A 72 1.65 8.35 -6.31
N GLN A 73 1.45 7.81 -5.10
CA GLN A 73 2.26 6.72 -4.57
C GLN A 73 1.40 5.49 -4.36
N TYR A 74 1.86 4.34 -4.87
CA TYR A 74 1.24 3.03 -4.65
C TYR A 74 2.12 2.20 -3.74
N LEU A 75 1.53 1.67 -2.67
CA LEU A 75 2.16 0.79 -1.70
C LEU A 75 1.53 -0.61 -1.83
N PHE A 76 2.34 -1.64 -1.93
CA PHE A 76 1.91 -3.02 -2.09
C PHE A 76 2.38 -3.86 -0.91
N ALA A 77 1.43 -4.58 -0.32
CA ALA A 77 1.69 -5.54 0.74
C ALA A 77 1.13 -6.91 0.37
N ASN A 78 1.97 -7.93 0.48
CA ASN A 78 1.55 -9.31 0.32
C ASN A 78 1.29 -9.94 1.69
N GLN A 79 0.17 -10.66 1.81
CA GLN A 79 -0.21 -11.28 3.08
C GLN A 79 -0.76 -12.69 2.87
N THR A 80 -0.16 -13.65 3.56
CA THR A 80 -0.69 -15.03 3.63
C THR A 80 -1.51 -15.27 4.90
N ARG A 81 -1.20 -14.56 5.99
CA ARG A 81 -1.91 -14.67 7.27
C ARG A 81 -3.02 -13.64 7.37
N ARG A 82 -4.13 -14.05 8.00
CA ARG A 82 -5.24 -13.14 8.33
C ARG A 82 -4.86 -12.28 9.53
N ASP A 83 -4.60 -11.00 9.30
CA ASP A 83 -4.40 -9.99 10.33
C ASP A 83 -5.68 -9.14 10.46
N SER A 84 -6.45 -9.37 11.53
CA SER A 84 -7.75 -8.69 11.76
C SER A 84 -7.62 -7.20 12.08
N LYS A 85 -6.40 -6.71 12.35
CA LYS A 85 -6.10 -5.28 12.59
C LYS A 85 -5.24 -4.68 11.49
N MET A 86 -5.05 -5.39 10.38
CA MET A 86 -4.23 -4.97 9.25
C MET A 86 -4.55 -3.55 8.78
N ILE A 87 -5.83 -3.20 8.72
CA ILE A 87 -6.29 -1.86 8.31
C ILE A 87 -5.69 -0.75 9.17
N PHE A 88 -5.59 -0.92 10.49
CA PHE A 88 -4.98 0.11 11.35
C PHE A 88 -3.48 0.22 11.12
N ARG A 89 -2.80 -0.91 10.90
CA ARG A 89 -1.37 -0.92 10.58
C ARG A 89 -1.12 -0.16 9.29
N LYS A 90 -1.87 -0.47 8.23
CA LYS A 90 -1.72 0.15 6.91
C LYS A 90 -2.20 1.60 6.85
N ALA A 91 -3.24 1.96 7.59
CA ALA A 91 -3.64 3.37 7.76
C ALA A 91 -2.50 4.20 8.38
N GLY A 92 -1.74 3.63 9.32
CA GLY A 92 -0.55 4.28 9.88
C GLY A 92 0.56 4.51 8.85
N TYR A 93 0.67 3.63 7.85
CA TYR A 93 1.70 3.74 6.81
C TYR A 93 1.35 4.86 5.81
N VAL A 94 0.12 4.82 5.29
CA VAL A 94 -0.44 5.89 4.46
C VAL A 94 -0.36 7.24 5.17
N GLY A 95 -0.74 7.29 6.46
CA GLY A 95 -0.65 8.50 7.27
C GLY A 95 0.79 9.01 7.46
N SER A 96 1.78 8.12 7.54
CA SER A 96 3.19 8.50 7.63
C SER A 96 3.69 9.12 6.33
N ALA A 97 3.33 8.57 5.17
CA ALA A 97 3.66 9.16 3.88
C ALA A 97 3.04 10.57 3.74
N TYR A 98 1.78 10.75 4.14
CA TYR A 98 1.18 12.09 4.19
C TYR A 98 1.86 13.01 5.22
N ARG A 99 2.39 12.47 6.31
CA ARG A 99 3.13 13.28 7.29
C ARG A 99 4.42 13.84 6.69
N GLU A 100 5.14 13.06 5.88
CA GLU A 100 6.33 13.54 5.18
C GLU A 100 6.01 14.65 4.18
N GLN A 101 4.89 14.54 3.45
CA GLN A 101 4.37 15.59 2.58
C GLN A 101 4.00 16.86 3.37
N TYR A 102 3.31 16.70 4.50
CA TYR A 102 2.92 17.81 5.38
C TYR A 102 4.14 18.55 5.96
N ASP A 103 5.16 17.81 6.38
CA ASP A 103 6.40 18.37 6.94
C ASP A 103 7.31 18.98 5.86
N GLY A 104 6.92 18.94 4.58
CA GLY A 104 7.69 19.50 3.47
C GLY A 104 8.98 18.75 3.14
N LYS A 105 9.08 17.46 3.56
CA LYS A 105 10.25 16.62 3.30
C LYS A 105 10.32 16.13 1.86
N VAL A 106 9.18 16.12 1.17
CA VAL A 106 9.05 15.83 -0.26
C VAL A 106 8.50 17.06 -0.97
N LYS A 107 8.87 17.22 -2.24
CA LYS A 107 8.54 18.41 -3.04
C LYS A 107 7.07 18.47 -3.47
N ASP A 108 6.54 17.33 -3.89
CA ASP A 108 5.20 17.23 -4.44
C ASP A 108 4.20 16.79 -3.35
N VAL A 109 2.95 17.23 -3.49
CA VAL A 109 1.83 16.74 -2.69
C VAL A 109 1.01 15.82 -3.57
N TYR A 110 0.83 14.58 -3.13
CA TYR A 110 0.22 13.52 -3.92
C TYR A 110 -0.56 12.52 -3.06
N PRO A 111 -1.64 11.94 -3.61
CA PRO A 111 -2.34 10.82 -2.98
C PRO A 111 -1.45 9.58 -2.80
N VAL A 112 -1.71 8.84 -1.73
CA VAL A 112 -1.06 7.57 -1.38
C VAL A 112 -2.13 6.49 -1.30
N VAL A 113 -1.93 5.41 -2.05
CA VAL A 113 -2.84 4.26 -2.16
C VAL A 113 -2.14 3.01 -1.67
N GLU A 114 -2.73 2.37 -0.67
CA GLU A 114 -2.30 1.06 -0.18
C GLU A 114 -3.10 -0.07 -0.85
N ILE A 115 -2.41 -1.03 -1.43
CA ILE A 115 -2.96 -2.24 -2.04
C ILE A 115 -2.45 -3.44 -1.24
N VAL A 116 -3.37 -4.20 -0.63
CA VAL A 116 -3.03 -5.42 0.10
C VAL A 116 -3.52 -6.63 -0.69
N LEU A 117 -2.58 -7.46 -1.15
CA LEU A 117 -2.86 -8.70 -1.86
C LEU A 117 -2.85 -9.86 -0.87
N TYR A 118 -4.00 -10.52 -0.72
CA TYR A 118 -4.16 -11.64 0.19
C TYR A 118 -4.00 -12.98 -0.54
N TRP A 119 -2.96 -13.72 -0.18
CA TRP A 119 -2.55 -15.01 -0.76
C TRP A 119 -2.81 -16.19 0.18
N GLY A 120 -3.51 -15.97 1.29
CA GLY A 120 -3.78 -17.03 2.25
C GLY A 120 -4.85 -18.02 1.80
N GLU A 121 -4.98 -19.12 2.53
CA GLU A 121 -5.99 -20.13 2.23
C GLU A 121 -7.42 -19.62 2.43
N GLY A 122 -8.23 -19.82 1.39
CA GLY A 122 -9.64 -19.41 1.33
C GLY A 122 -9.85 -17.91 1.11
N SER A 123 -11.11 -17.50 1.00
CA SER A 123 -11.45 -16.10 0.78
C SER A 123 -11.11 -15.22 1.99
N TRP A 124 -10.76 -13.95 1.77
CA TRP A 124 -10.68 -12.96 2.83
C TRP A 124 -12.03 -12.80 3.54
N LYS A 125 -12.04 -12.88 4.88
CA LYS A 125 -13.26 -12.80 5.72
C LYS A 125 -13.14 -11.81 6.88
N GLN A 126 -12.12 -10.95 6.87
CA GLN A 126 -11.96 -9.91 7.88
C GLN A 126 -12.51 -8.57 7.35
N ASN A 127 -12.58 -7.56 8.23
CA ASN A 127 -12.96 -6.22 7.85
C ASN A 127 -12.04 -5.69 6.73
N ARG A 128 -12.61 -4.93 5.80
CA ARG A 128 -11.97 -4.34 4.60
C ARG A 128 -11.90 -2.82 4.66
N SER A 129 -12.54 -2.20 5.64
CA SER A 129 -12.44 -0.77 5.91
C SER A 129 -12.44 -0.46 7.39
N ILE A 130 -11.94 0.72 7.75
CA ILE A 130 -12.03 1.26 9.11
C ILE A 130 -13.50 1.31 9.56
N TYR A 131 -14.40 1.69 8.65
CA TYR A 131 -15.83 1.72 8.89
C TYR A 131 -16.37 0.34 9.30
N GLU A 132 -16.09 -0.72 8.53
CA GLU A 132 -16.49 -2.09 8.87
C GLU A 132 -15.91 -2.53 10.23
N MET A 133 -14.67 -2.12 10.56
CA MET A 133 -14.06 -2.39 11.86
C MET A 133 -14.80 -1.77 13.05
N PHE A 134 -15.30 -0.54 12.92
CA PHE A 134 -16.04 0.11 14.00
C PHE A 134 -17.50 -0.34 14.06
N GLN A 135 -18.12 -0.67 12.93
CA GLN A 135 -19.47 -1.25 12.90
C GLN A 135 -19.53 -2.63 13.55
N SER A 136 -18.55 -3.50 13.27
CA SER A 136 -18.50 -4.87 13.82
C SER A 136 -18.32 -4.97 15.33
N ARG A 137 -18.03 -3.84 16.01
CA ARG A 137 -17.76 -3.79 17.45
C ARG A 137 -18.87 -3.16 18.29
N ASN A 138 -20.02 -2.80 17.71
CA ASN A 138 -21.12 -2.10 18.39
C ASN A 138 -20.61 -0.93 19.25
N TYR A 139 -19.72 -0.09 18.70
CA TYR A 139 -19.33 1.12 19.40
C TYR A 139 -20.54 2.07 19.47
N PRO A 140 -20.92 2.58 20.66
CA PRO A 140 -21.91 3.64 20.74
C PRO A 140 -21.32 4.87 20.04
N GLY A 141 -21.99 5.30 18.97
CA GLY A 141 -21.72 6.56 18.31
C GLY A 141 -22.13 7.75 19.16
#